data_AF-A0A946H5M9-F1
#
_entry.id   AF-A0A946H5M9-F1
#
_cell.length_a   1.000
_cell.length_b   1.000
_cell.length_c   1.000
_cell.angle_alpha   90.00
_cell.angle_beta   90.00
_cell.angle_gamma   90.00
#
_symmetry.space_group_name_H-M   'P 1'
#
loop_
_entity.id
_entity.type
_entity.pdbx_description
1 polymer ?
#
loop_
_entity_poly.entity_id
_entity_poly.type
_entity_poly.pdbx_seq_one_letter_code
_entity_poly.pdbx_strand_id
1 'polypeptide(L)'
;MKTITLFTAIFLGSLITLGQHPSMTISHSGLAPYDTLTITAGDSIDFIFGGGSAHPMVEGWQSGESSTPIPFPTQTVTSTITLATFTLNTPGTYYFHCGTNPSNSNNWGKITVLAATGIIESRNTQYNIYPNPTTNILVIDGLKGVAEIFNLNGKKVMETSSSAVNIENLSNGTYVIRIGEYNSAFIKR
;
A
#
# COMPACT_ATOMS: atom_id res chain seq x y z
N MET A 1 21.69 41.80 47.54
CA MET A 1 20.71 41.72 46.44
C MET A 1 21.30 40.83 45.36
N LYS A 2 20.84 39.59 45.25
CA LYS A 2 21.31 38.60 44.26
C LYS A 2 20.08 38.04 43.56
N THR A 3 19.85 38.45 42.32
CA THR A 3 18.80 37.91 41.45
C THR A 3 19.28 36.58 40.89
N ILE A 4 18.60 35.49 41.25
CA ILE A 4 18.82 34.15 40.70
C ILE A 4 17.94 34.03 39.45
N THR A 5 18.57 33.98 38.29
CA THR A 5 17.90 33.77 37.00
C THR A 5 17.61 32.27 36.85
N LEU A 6 16.34 31.89 36.87
CA LEU A 6 15.89 30.52 36.66
C LEU A 6 15.82 30.24 35.14
N PHE A 7 16.74 29.43 34.62
CA PHE A 7 16.65 28.90 33.27
C PHE A 7 15.66 27.74 33.24
N THR A 8 14.45 27.98 32.73
CA THR A 8 13.49 26.92 32.40
C THR A 8 13.92 26.27 31.08
N ALA A 9 14.54 25.09 31.16
CA ALA A 9 14.79 24.27 29.99
C ALA A 9 13.46 23.65 29.51
N ILE A 10 12.93 24.16 28.40
CA ILE A 10 11.81 23.53 27.69
C ILE A 10 12.36 22.27 27.03
N PHE A 11 12.15 21.13 27.67
CA PHE A 11 12.44 19.82 27.11
C PHE A 11 11.36 19.53 26.07
N LEU A 12 11.62 19.85 24.80
CA LEU A 12 10.75 19.51 23.68
C LEU A 12 10.92 18.00 23.37
N GLY A 13 10.32 17.16 24.21
CA GLY A 13 10.22 15.73 23.96
C GLY A 13 9.26 15.49 22.80
N SER A 14 9.80 15.28 21.59
CA SER A 14 9.03 14.71 20.48
C SER A 14 8.61 13.29 20.88
N LEU A 15 7.36 13.14 21.31
CA LEU A 15 6.74 11.84 21.53
C LEU A 15 6.62 11.15 20.17
N ILE A 16 7.43 10.10 19.97
CA ILE A 16 7.27 9.17 18.87
C ILE A 16 5.99 8.38 19.16
N THR A 17 4.87 8.75 18.54
CA THR A 17 3.66 7.94 18.63
C THR A 17 3.87 6.72 17.76
N LEU A 18 4.06 5.54 18.37
CA LEU A 18 3.87 4.28 17.65
C LEU A 18 2.46 4.32 17.05
N GLY A 19 2.36 4.20 15.72
CA GLY A 19 1.12 4.47 14.98
C GLY A 19 -0.03 3.60 15.47
N GLN A 20 -0.95 4.22 16.21
CA GLN A 20 -2.20 3.58 16.61
C GLN A 20 -3.15 3.66 15.42
N HIS A 21 -3.87 2.57 15.12
CA HIS A 21 -4.90 2.59 14.09
C HIS A 21 -5.89 3.74 14.36
N PRO A 22 -6.40 4.43 13.33
CA PRO A 22 -7.57 5.29 13.48
C PRO A 22 -8.65 4.55 14.27
N SER A 23 -9.13 5.15 15.35
CA SER A 23 -10.00 4.45 16.29
C SER A 23 -11.12 5.34 16.81
N MET A 24 -12.19 4.68 17.26
CA MET A 24 -13.24 5.31 18.05
C MET A 24 -13.74 4.40 19.16
N THR A 25 -13.99 5.01 20.32
CA THR A 25 -14.69 4.41 21.44
C THR A 25 -16.18 4.57 21.25
N ILE A 26 -16.91 3.47 21.36
CA ILE A 26 -18.36 3.40 21.18
C ILE A 26 -19.02 3.21 22.54
N SER A 27 -19.88 4.14 22.91
CA SER A 27 -20.55 4.14 24.21
C SER A 27 -22.01 4.55 24.08
N HIS A 28 -22.78 4.46 25.17
CA HIS A 28 -24.14 5.02 25.18
C HIS A 28 -24.16 6.56 25.13
N SER A 29 -23.07 7.20 25.58
CA SER A 29 -22.87 8.65 25.53
C SER A 29 -22.48 9.18 24.15
N GLY A 30 -22.09 8.29 23.22
CA GLY A 30 -21.68 8.67 21.87
C GLY A 30 -20.36 8.03 21.43
N LEU A 31 -19.90 8.49 20.27
CA LEU A 31 -18.60 8.16 19.68
C LEU A 31 -17.52 9.13 20.18
N ALA A 32 -16.35 8.62 20.53
CA ALA A 32 -15.23 9.41 21.04
C ALA A 32 -13.89 8.93 20.47
N PRO A 33 -12.86 9.80 20.33
CA PRO A 33 -12.93 11.25 20.52
C PRO A 33 -13.69 11.98 19.41
N TYR A 34 -13.92 11.32 18.27
CA TYR A 34 -14.62 11.86 17.12
C TYR A 34 -15.69 10.87 16.64
N ASP A 35 -16.75 11.40 16.03
CA ASP A 35 -17.79 10.66 15.31
C ASP A 35 -17.45 10.46 13.83
N THR A 36 -16.36 11.07 13.36
CA THR A 36 -15.89 10.95 11.99
C THR A 36 -14.42 10.52 11.93
N LEU A 37 -14.11 9.69 10.93
CA LEU A 37 -12.74 9.29 10.61
C LEU A 37 -12.49 9.52 9.10
N THR A 38 -11.25 9.87 8.76
CA THR A 38 -10.76 9.84 7.39
C THR A 38 -9.56 8.91 7.34
N ILE A 39 -9.62 7.90 6.47
CA ILE A 39 -8.59 6.87 6.33
C ILE A 39 -8.23 6.64 4.86
N THR A 40 -7.16 5.91 4.60
CA THR A 40 -6.83 5.41 3.27
C THR A 40 -7.38 4.00 3.10
N ALA A 41 -7.81 3.64 1.89
CA ALA A 41 -8.27 2.29 1.57
C ALA A 41 -7.25 1.24 2.00
N GLY A 42 -7.69 0.29 2.83
CA GLY A 42 -6.84 -0.76 3.39
C GLY A 42 -6.24 -0.46 4.77
N ASP A 43 -6.40 0.77 5.30
CA ASP A 43 -6.03 1.06 6.68
C ASP A 43 -6.87 0.23 7.66
N SER A 44 -6.23 -0.27 8.72
CA SER A 44 -6.91 -0.86 9.86
C SER A 44 -7.61 0.23 10.68
N ILE A 45 -8.85 -0.03 11.08
CA ILE A 45 -9.68 0.81 11.95
C ILE A 45 -10.02 0.03 13.21
N ASP A 46 -9.98 0.68 14.37
CA ASP A 46 -10.32 0.07 15.65
C ASP A 46 -11.63 0.66 16.24
N PHE A 47 -12.63 -0.19 16.43
CA PHE A 47 -13.79 0.12 17.24
C PHE A 47 -13.57 -0.43 18.65
N ILE A 48 -13.66 0.45 19.65
CA ILE A 48 -13.35 0.13 21.05
C ILE A 48 -14.63 0.17 21.88
N PHE A 49 -14.86 -0.84 22.72
CA PHE A 49 -16.00 -0.87 23.62
C PHE A 49 -15.85 0.16 24.75
N GLY A 50 -16.75 1.15 24.79
CA GLY A 50 -16.80 2.22 25.79
C GLY A 50 -17.74 1.97 26.97
N GLY A 51 -18.38 0.79 27.05
CA GLY A 51 -19.23 0.39 28.18
C GLY A 51 -20.73 0.26 27.87
N GLY A 52 -21.46 -0.30 28.84
CA GLY A 52 -22.90 -0.58 28.75
C GLY A 52 -23.23 -1.95 28.13
N SER A 53 -24.31 -2.02 27.37
CA SER A 53 -24.67 -3.19 26.53
C SER A 53 -23.88 -3.24 25.22
N ALA A 54 -24.10 -4.31 24.43
CA ALA A 54 -23.51 -4.47 23.11
C ALA A 54 -23.83 -3.30 22.17
N HIS A 55 -22.88 -2.99 21.27
CA HIS A 55 -23.01 -1.96 20.25
C HIS A 55 -22.76 -2.57 18.85
N PRO A 56 -23.82 -3.07 18.18
CA PRO A 56 -23.75 -3.44 16.78
C PRO A 56 -23.80 -2.16 15.94
N MET A 57 -22.67 -1.74 15.37
CA MET A 57 -22.60 -0.61 14.45
C MET A 57 -23.02 -1.08 13.07
N VAL A 58 -24.21 -0.69 12.63
CA VAL A 58 -24.86 -1.11 11.39
C VAL A 58 -24.94 0.04 10.39
N GLU A 59 -25.13 -0.28 9.11
CA GLU A 59 -25.35 0.69 8.03
C GLU A 59 -26.49 1.67 8.33
N GLY A 60 -26.27 2.96 8.04
CA GLY A 60 -27.33 3.97 7.93
C GLY A 60 -26.89 5.38 8.33
N TRP A 61 -27.70 6.37 7.94
CA TRP A 61 -27.55 7.77 8.35
C TRP A 61 -28.86 8.43 8.80
N GLN A 62 -28.80 9.46 9.66
CA GLN A 62 -29.99 10.13 10.22
C GLN A 62 -30.92 10.72 9.16
N SER A 63 -30.36 11.19 8.04
CA SER A 63 -31.09 11.80 6.92
C SER A 63 -31.38 10.84 5.76
N GLY A 64 -31.08 9.54 5.92
CA GLY A 64 -31.42 8.48 4.96
C GLY A 64 -30.36 8.21 3.88
N GLU A 65 -29.22 8.87 3.92
CA GLU A 65 -28.07 8.60 3.07
C GLU A 65 -27.55 7.17 3.28
N SER A 66 -27.10 6.56 2.19
CA SER A 66 -26.46 5.25 2.21
C SER A 66 -24.96 5.40 1.98
N SER A 67 -24.21 4.44 2.51
CA SER A 67 -22.79 4.28 2.22
C SER A 67 -22.57 4.08 0.72
N THR A 68 -21.47 4.63 0.21
CA THR A 68 -21.08 4.55 -1.19
C THR A 68 -19.63 4.09 -1.32
N PRO A 69 -19.29 3.24 -2.31
CA PRO A 69 -20.18 2.60 -3.29
C PRO A 69 -20.85 1.32 -2.78
N ILE A 70 -20.48 0.83 -1.59
CA ILE A 70 -21.03 -0.39 -0.98
C ILE A 70 -21.50 -0.10 0.46
N PRO A 71 -22.46 -0.88 0.99
CA PRO A 71 -22.91 -0.75 2.38
C PRO A 71 -21.77 -0.92 3.40
N PHE A 72 -21.90 -0.27 4.55
CA PHE A 72 -21.03 -0.46 5.70
C PHE A 72 -21.17 -1.89 6.26
N PRO A 73 -20.06 -2.62 6.44
CA PRO A 73 -20.10 -3.91 7.10
C PRO A 73 -20.36 -3.74 8.60
N THR A 74 -21.32 -4.48 9.16
CA THR A 74 -21.66 -4.37 10.58
C THR A 74 -20.49 -4.75 11.48
N GLN A 75 -20.09 -3.85 12.36
CA GLN A 75 -19.03 -4.06 13.36
C GLN A 75 -19.61 -4.06 14.77
N THR A 76 -19.33 -5.11 15.56
CA THR A 76 -19.91 -5.24 16.90
C THR A 76 -18.83 -5.23 17.97
N VAL A 77 -19.03 -4.39 18.99
CA VAL A 77 -18.23 -4.40 20.23
C VAL A 77 -19.10 -4.66 21.45
N THR A 78 -18.57 -5.39 22.42
CA THR A 78 -19.26 -5.80 23.65
C THR A 78 -18.28 -5.80 24.83
N SER A 79 -18.77 -6.08 26.04
CA SER A 79 -17.90 -6.28 27.20
C SER A 79 -16.96 -7.48 27.09
N THR A 80 -17.21 -8.42 26.16
CA THR A 80 -16.36 -9.57 25.87
C THR A 80 -15.56 -9.41 24.56
N ILE A 81 -16.05 -8.58 23.63
CA ILE A 81 -15.37 -8.19 22.39
C ILE A 81 -15.06 -6.70 22.51
N THR A 82 -14.05 -6.38 23.30
CA THR A 82 -13.73 -5.00 23.67
C THR A 82 -13.04 -4.21 22.57
N LEU A 83 -12.59 -4.89 21.51
CA LEU A 83 -11.93 -4.31 20.34
C LEU A 83 -12.38 -5.06 19.09
N ALA A 84 -12.85 -4.31 18.09
CA ALA A 84 -13.12 -4.82 16.75
C ALA A 84 -12.22 -4.08 15.75
N THR A 85 -11.23 -4.78 15.21
CA THR A 85 -10.32 -4.27 14.17
C THR A 85 -10.78 -4.73 12.80
N PHE A 86 -10.89 -3.82 11.83
CA PHE A 86 -11.37 -4.11 10.48
C PHE A 86 -10.77 -3.14 9.45
N THR A 87 -10.99 -3.42 8.16
CA THR A 87 -10.53 -2.57 7.06
C THR A 87 -11.69 -2.23 6.12
N LEU A 88 -11.59 -1.06 5.47
CA LEU A 88 -12.43 -0.68 4.34
C LEU A 88 -11.52 -0.49 3.12
N ASN A 89 -11.66 -1.36 2.13
CA ASN A 89 -10.76 -1.41 0.97
C ASN A 89 -11.27 -0.61 -0.23
N THR A 90 -12.52 -0.18 -0.20
CA THR A 90 -13.13 0.55 -1.31
C THR A 90 -13.22 2.03 -0.95
N PRO A 91 -12.60 2.93 -1.74
CA PRO A 91 -12.73 4.36 -1.53
C PRO A 91 -14.19 4.79 -1.61
N GLY A 92 -14.60 5.66 -0.70
CA GLY A 92 -16.02 5.92 -0.50
C GLY A 92 -16.34 6.65 0.80
N THR A 93 -17.63 6.83 1.04
CA THR A 93 -18.14 7.37 2.31
C THR A 93 -19.05 6.34 2.93
N TYR A 94 -18.79 6.01 4.20
CA TYR A 94 -19.49 4.98 4.94
C TYR A 94 -20.21 5.61 6.14
N TYR A 95 -21.50 5.35 6.27
CA TYR A 95 -22.36 5.82 7.33
C TYR A 95 -22.83 4.66 8.19
N PHE A 96 -22.75 4.82 9.51
CA PHE A 96 -23.16 3.77 10.43
C PHE A 96 -23.76 4.34 11.70
N HIS A 97 -24.51 3.49 12.41
CA HIS A 97 -25.05 3.83 13.72
C HIS A 97 -25.15 2.61 14.64
N CYS A 98 -25.26 2.84 15.94
CA CYS A 98 -25.53 1.75 16.88
C CYS A 98 -26.98 1.24 16.70
N GLY A 99 -27.13 -0.05 16.37
CA GLY A 99 -28.40 -0.72 16.12
C GLY A 99 -29.20 -1.07 17.39
N THR A 100 -28.58 -1.06 18.57
CA THR A 100 -29.26 -1.40 19.84
C THR A 100 -30.20 -0.30 20.32
N ASN A 101 -30.00 0.95 19.91
CA ASN A 101 -30.93 2.03 20.19
C ASN A 101 -30.96 3.03 19.01
N PRO A 102 -31.72 2.72 17.94
CA PRO A 102 -31.75 3.54 16.72
C PRO A 102 -32.30 4.96 16.95
N SER A 103 -33.00 5.20 18.07
CA SER A 103 -33.49 6.53 18.46
C SER A 103 -32.45 7.37 19.23
N ASN A 104 -31.28 6.81 19.58
CA ASN A 104 -30.19 7.56 20.19
C ASN A 104 -29.40 8.31 19.11
N SER A 105 -29.58 9.63 19.03
CA SER A 105 -28.91 10.50 18.06
C SER A 105 -27.39 10.61 18.25
N ASN A 106 -26.83 10.11 19.34
CA ASN A 106 -25.43 10.31 19.68
C ASN A 106 -24.49 9.21 19.15
N ASN A 107 -25.04 8.13 18.59
CA ASN A 107 -24.28 6.97 18.12
C ASN A 107 -24.29 6.80 16.59
N TRP A 108 -24.14 7.90 15.87
CA TRP A 108 -23.99 7.91 14.41
C TRP A 108 -22.56 8.30 14.08
N GLY A 109 -21.97 7.64 13.10
CA GLY A 109 -20.62 7.93 12.67
C GLY A 109 -20.41 7.82 11.18
N LYS A 110 -19.35 8.47 10.70
CA LYS A 110 -18.99 8.51 9.28
C LYS A 110 -17.52 8.22 9.08
N ILE A 111 -17.20 7.29 8.18
CA ILE A 111 -15.83 7.05 7.74
C ILE A 111 -15.70 7.45 6.27
N THR A 112 -14.76 8.34 5.98
CA THR A 112 -14.35 8.67 4.60
C THR A 112 -13.09 7.89 4.24
N VAL A 113 -13.16 7.08 3.20
CA VAL A 113 -12.06 6.24 2.72
C VAL A 113 -11.50 6.87 1.45
N LEU A 114 -10.26 7.35 1.54
CA LEU A 114 -9.49 7.89 0.42
C LEU A 114 -8.88 6.75 -0.39
N ALA A 115 -8.65 7.00 -1.68
CA ALA A 115 -7.90 6.06 -2.50
C ALA A 115 -6.46 5.93 -2.02
N ALA A 116 -5.96 4.69 -1.90
CA ALA A 116 -4.55 4.44 -1.65
C ALA A 116 -3.72 4.89 -2.85
N THR A 117 -2.93 5.95 -2.69
CA THR A 117 -1.89 6.31 -3.67
C THR A 117 -0.60 5.59 -3.29
N GLY A 118 -0.50 4.32 -3.69
CA GLY A 118 0.75 3.56 -3.56
C GLY A 118 1.71 3.88 -4.71
N ILE A 119 3.00 4.02 -4.41
CA ILE A 119 4.04 3.88 -5.43
C ILE A 119 4.18 2.39 -5.71
N ILE A 120 3.83 1.94 -6.91
CA ILE A 120 4.17 0.60 -7.34
C ILE A 120 5.68 0.59 -7.61
N GLU A 121 6.45 0.00 -6.70
CA GLU A 121 7.85 -0.35 -6.97
C GLU A 121 7.87 -1.42 -8.06
N SER A 122 8.02 -1.00 -9.32
CA SER A 122 8.27 -1.94 -10.41
C SER A 122 9.64 -2.56 -10.17
N ARG A 123 9.67 -3.83 -9.73
CA ARG A 123 10.88 -4.65 -9.80
C ARG A 123 11.25 -4.82 -11.26
N ASN A 124 12.00 -3.87 -11.79
CA ASN A 124 12.67 -4.02 -13.07
C ASN A 124 13.60 -5.23 -12.90
N THR A 125 13.32 -6.33 -13.58
CA THR A 125 14.29 -7.42 -13.72
C THR A 125 15.47 -6.85 -14.49
N GLN A 126 16.47 -6.34 -13.78
CA GLN A 126 17.60 -5.65 -14.39
C GLN A 126 18.55 -6.69 -14.97
N TYR A 127 18.49 -6.92 -16.28
CA TYR A 127 19.46 -7.73 -17.00
C TYR A 127 20.69 -6.88 -17.33
N ASN A 128 21.87 -7.27 -16.83
CA ASN A 128 23.13 -6.61 -17.19
C ASN A 128 23.82 -7.42 -18.29
N ILE A 129 24.13 -6.76 -19.41
CA ILE A 129 24.72 -7.39 -20.59
C ILE A 129 26.14 -6.85 -20.80
N TYR A 130 27.16 -7.69 -20.67
CA TYR A 130 28.56 -7.27 -20.68
C TYR A 130 29.54 -8.36 -21.16
N PRO A 131 30.77 -8.00 -21.60
CA PRO A 131 31.15 -6.64 -21.92
C PRO A 131 30.39 -6.12 -23.14
N ASN A 132 30.19 -4.82 -23.21
CA ASN A 132 29.66 -4.16 -24.40
C ASN A 132 30.54 -2.93 -24.67
N PRO A 133 31.39 -2.94 -25.71
CA PRO A 133 31.51 -3.96 -26.77
C PRO A 133 32.13 -5.30 -26.34
N THR A 134 31.91 -6.37 -27.12
CA THR A 134 32.47 -7.73 -26.90
C THR A 134 33.00 -8.35 -28.22
N THR A 135 33.87 -9.36 -28.13
CA THR A 135 34.48 -10.05 -29.27
C THR A 135 34.15 -11.53 -29.35
N ASN A 136 33.93 -12.21 -28.23
CA ASN A 136 33.76 -13.67 -28.19
C ASN A 136 32.65 -14.12 -27.25
N ILE A 137 32.68 -13.69 -25.99
CA ILE A 137 31.72 -14.10 -24.96
C ILE A 137 30.91 -12.88 -24.51
N LEU A 138 29.59 -13.00 -24.61
CA LEU A 138 28.64 -12.05 -24.05
C LEU A 138 28.01 -12.68 -22.80
N VAL A 139 28.07 -11.97 -21.68
CA VAL A 139 27.45 -12.36 -20.41
C VAL A 139 26.12 -11.62 -20.24
N ILE A 140 25.09 -12.36 -19.85
CA ILE A 140 23.74 -11.89 -19.56
C ILE A 140 23.44 -12.23 -18.10
N ASP A 141 23.75 -11.29 -17.22
CA ASP A 141 23.45 -11.43 -15.80
C ASP A 141 21.95 -11.27 -15.55
N GLY A 142 21.43 -12.09 -14.64
CA GLY A 142 19.99 -12.18 -14.35
C GLY A 142 19.16 -12.97 -15.37
N LEU A 143 19.77 -13.62 -16.37
CA LEU A 143 19.02 -14.43 -17.36
C LEU A 143 18.19 -15.52 -16.68
N LYS A 144 16.87 -15.46 -16.87
CA LYS A 144 15.90 -16.49 -16.47
C LYS A 144 15.06 -16.84 -17.68
N GLY A 145 15.37 -17.96 -18.33
CA GLY A 145 14.69 -18.42 -19.55
C GLY A 145 15.57 -18.32 -20.79
N VAL A 146 14.99 -17.83 -21.89
CA VAL A 146 15.64 -17.78 -23.21
C VAL A 146 15.93 -16.34 -23.61
N ALA A 147 17.15 -16.12 -24.10
CA ALA A 147 17.56 -14.91 -24.78
C ALA A 147 17.63 -15.15 -26.29
N GLU A 148 17.08 -14.22 -27.06
CA GLU A 148 17.13 -14.23 -28.52
C GLU A 148 17.99 -13.06 -29.01
N ILE A 149 18.89 -13.31 -29.96
CA ILE A 149 19.77 -12.28 -30.55
C ILE A 149 19.36 -12.06 -32.00
N PHE A 150 19.16 -10.80 -32.38
CA PHE A 150 18.75 -10.35 -33.69
C PHE A 150 19.79 -9.41 -34.29
N ASN A 151 19.96 -9.46 -35.62
CA ASN A 151 20.68 -8.41 -36.35
C ASN A 151 19.79 -7.18 -36.58
N LEU A 152 20.35 -6.09 -37.11
CA LEU A 152 19.62 -4.84 -37.36
C LEU A 152 18.49 -4.96 -38.40
N ASN A 153 18.49 -6.01 -39.23
CA ASN A 153 17.41 -6.32 -40.16
C ASN A 153 16.25 -7.07 -39.48
N GLY A 154 16.32 -7.32 -38.17
CA GLY A 154 15.32 -8.08 -37.42
C GLY A 154 15.40 -9.60 -37.59
N LYS A 155 16.44 -10.12 -38.25
CA LYS A 155 16.65 -11.56 -38.38
C LYS A 155 17.23 -12.12 -37.08
N LYS A 156 16.58 -13.14 -36.51
CA LYS A 156 17.14 -13.93 -35.40
C LYS A 156 18.38 -14.67 -35.88
N VAL A 157 19.52 -14.40 -35.23
CA VAL A 157 20.81 -15.02 -35.55
C VAL A 157 21.25 -16.04 -34.50
N MET A 158 20.71 -15.97 -33.29
CA MET A 158 21.03 -16.89 -32.20
C MET A 158 19.89 -16.92 -31.17
N GLU A 159 19.78 -18.05 -30.47
CA GLU A 159 18.90 -18.27 -29.32
C GLU A 159 19.69 -19.05 -28.27
N THR A 160 19.54 -18.71 -26.99
CA THR A 160 20.31 -19.33 -25.91
C THR A 160 19.57 -19.25 -24.58
N SER A 161 19.73 -20.26 -23.74
CA SER A 161 19.33 -20.23 -22.32
C SER A 161 20.54 -20.11 -21.37
N SER A 162 21.76 -20.03 -21.92
CA SER A 162 23.00 -19.84 -21.15
C SER A 162 23.27 -18.36 -20.90
N SER A 163 23.62 -18.01 -19.66
CA SER A 163 24.06 -16.65 -19.29
C SER A 163 25.40 -16.26 -19.89
N ALA A 164 26.24 -17.21 -20.32
CA ALA A 164 27.47 -16.95 -21.07
C ALA A 164 27.30 -17.46 -22.50
N VAL A 165 27.33 -16.54 -23.46
CA VAL A 165 26.97 -16.79 -24.86
C VAL A 165 28.21 -16.61 -25.73
N ASN A 166 28.60 -17.66 -26.45
CA ASN A 166 29.65 -17.55 -27.46
C ASN A 166 29.09 -16.96 -28.75
N ILE A 167 29.56 -15.76 -29.10
CA ILE A 167 29.19 -14.97 -30.28
C ILE A 167 30.36 -14.77 -31.25
N GLU A 168 31.44 -15.55 -31.12
CA GLU A 168 32.65 -15.42 -31.95
C GLU A 168 32.34 -15.55 -33.45
N ASN A 169 31.37 -16.40 -33.80
CA ASN A 169 30.95 -16.64 -35.18
C ASN A 169 30.01 -15.55 -35.75
N LEU A 170 29.61 -14.57 -34.94
CA LEU A 170 28.84 -13.43 -35.42
C LEU A 170 29.77 -12.42 -36.09
N SER A 171 29.36 -11.89 -37.23
CA SER A 171 30.06 -10.79 -37.90
C SER A 171 30.11 -9.54 -37.01
N ASN A 172 31.10 -8.69 -37.24
CA ASN A 172 31.19 -7.42 -36.51
C ASN A 172 30.01 -6.52 -36.83
N GLY A 173 29.41 -5.93 -35.80
CA GLY A 173 28.18 -5.16 -35.95
C GLY A 173 27.40 -4.94 -34.65
N THR A 174 26.24 -4.30 -34.77
CA THR A 174 25.31 -4.10 -33.66
C THR A 174 24.22 -5.16 -33.69
N TYR A 175 23.89 -5.68 -32.52
CA TYR A 175 22.87 -6.71 -32.32
C TYR A 175 21.89 -6.29 -31.24
N VAL A 176 20.65 -6.76 -31.35
CA VAL A 176 19.61 -6.60 -30.33
C VAL A 176 19.42 -7.94 -29.64
N ILE A 177 19.50 -7.93 -28.31
CA ILE A 177 19.15 -9.07 -27.46
C ILE A 177 17.78 -8.84 -26.82
N ARG A 178 16.92 -9.85 -26.89
CA ARG A 178 15.59 -9.87 -26.28
C ARG A 178 15.51 -10.96 -25.22
N ILE A 179 14.94 -10.63 -24.06
CA ILE A 179 14.68 -11.54 -22.94
C ILE A 179 13.27 -11.24 -22.43
N GLY A 180 12.29 -12.00 -22.88
CA GLY A 180 10.87 -11.65 -22.68
C GLY A 180 10.57 -10.26 -23.29
N GLU A 181 10.04 -9.35 -22.48
CA GLU A 181 9.75 -7.95 -22.87
C GLU A 181 11.00 -7.04 -22.84
N TYR A 182 12.11 -7.49 -22.23
CA TYR A 182 13.33 -6.70 -22.16
C TYR A 182 14.09 -6.76 -23.48
N ASN A 183 14.53 -5.61 -23.99
CA ASN A 183 15.35 -5.49 -25.18
C ASN A 183 16.57 -4.61 -24.87
N SER A 184 17.74 -5.01 -25.35
CA SER A 184 18.98 -4.22 -25.23
C SER A 184 19.86 -4.41 -26.46
N ALA A 185 20.80 -3.50 -26.70
CA ALA A 185 21.73 -3.56 -27.82
C ALA A 185 23.16 -3.76 -27.36
N PHE A 186 23.92 -4.58 -28.09
CA PHE A 186 25.37 -4.74 -27.88
C PHE A 186 26.15 -4.68 -29.19
N ILE A 187 27.44 -4.35 -29.09
CA ILE A 187 28.35 -4.22 -30.22
C ILE A 187 29.34 -5.38 -30.22
N LYS A 188 29.35 -6.16 -31.32
CA LYS A 188 30.36 -7.18 -31.63
C LYS A 188 31.51 -6.54 -32.42
N ARG A 189 32.73 -6.70 -31.91
CA ARG A 189 33.99 -6.27 -32.54
C ARG A 189 34.83 -7.44 -33.04
#